data_AF-A0A1W1VYH4-F1
#
_entry.id   AF-A0A1W1VYH4-F1
#
_cell.length_a   1.000
_cell.length_b   1.000
_cell.length_c   1.000
_cell.angle_alpha   90.00
_cell.angle_beta   90.00
_cell.angle_gamma   90.00
#
_symmetry.space_group_name_H-M   'P 1'
#
loop_
_entity.id
_entity.type
_entity.pdbx_description
1 polymer ?
#
loop_
_entity_poly.entity_id
_entity_poly.type
_entity_poly.pdbx_seq_one_letter_code
_entity_poly.pdbx_strand_id
1 'polypeptide(L)'
;MKTRVSAIRRAWPAVVLAFLLTACGPSYYLTMKPAQSSGRWVDGHEISQDAHDSVEVHVGFVRYGANGVIFEVSLRNHSGRPILVAPASFYYLPVATLPVASTAPVELPGRVAAMDPEPRLQQLTTSIGYEAEQATEVSTGEVLSGLSNIVESVASIKNKETDEQIKEREQRHRNDASYYDNQRLQHAANADLLLSEKQELEQYALRKNTLEPGQSARGYVYFSRTDMADLLRLVVRVNEHPLTFNFEQARVKQ
;
A
#
# COMPACT_ATOMS: atom_id res chain seq x y z
N MET A 1 -38.54 -11.29 -59.23
CA MET A 1 -38.28 -10.59 -57.95
C MET A 1 -36.93 -11.04 -57.41
N LYS A 2 -35.91 -10.20 -57.51
CA LYS A 2 -34.59 -10.39 -56.88
C LYS A 2 -34.10 -9.03 -56.41
N THR A 3 -33.38 -9.06 -55.29
CA THR A 3 -32.39 -8.10 -54.77
C THR A 3 -32.70 -7.51 -53.39
N ARG A 4 -31.60 -7.42 -52.62
CA ARG A 4 -31.32 -6.60 -51.43
C ARG A 4 -31.42 -7.26 -50.06
N VAL A 5 -30.54 -8.24 -49.81
CA VAL A 5 -30.01 -8.52 -48.46
C VAL A 5 -28.50 -8.75 -48.58
N SER A 6 -27.69 -7.69 -48.67
CA SER A 6 -26.22 -7.84 -48.78
C SER A 6 -25.40 -6.62 -48.34
N ALA A 7 -25.96 -5.68 -47.57
CA ALA A 7 -25.22 -4.46 -47.19
C ALA A 7 -24.74 -4.41 -45.74
N ILE A 8 -25.28 -5.24 -44.83
CA ILE A 8 -25.06 -5.06 -43.38
C ILE A 8 -23.80 -5.78 -42.85
N ARG A 9 -23.22 -6.70 -43.62
CA ARG A 9 -22.11 -7.58 -43.13
C ARG A 9 -20.70 -7.01 -43.25
N ARG A 10 -20.51 -5.80 -43.81
CA ARG A 10 -19.16 -5.22 -44.07
C ARG A 10 -18.77 -4.06 -43.16
N ALA A 11 -19.64 -3.60 -42.27
CA ALA A 11 -19.35 -2.46 -41.38
C ALA A 11 -18.71 -2.85 -40.02
N TRP A 12 -18.72 -4.14 -39.66
CA TRP A 12 -18.21 -4.60 -38.35
C TRP A 12 -16.69 -4.50 -38.13
N PRO A 13 -15.80 -4.76 -39.11
CA PRO A 13 -14.35 -4.71 -38.83
C PRO A 13 -13.84 -3.27 -38.60
N ALA A 14 -14.51 -2.25 -39.13
CA ALA A 14 -14.10 -0.85 -38.96
C ALA A 14 -14.40 -0.31 -37.55
N VAL A 15 -15.46 -0.79 -36.90
CA VAL A 15 -15.82 -0.36 -35.53
C VAL A 15 -14.87 -0.97 -34.49
N VAL A 16 -14.46 -2.24 -34.67
CA VAL A 16 -13.50 -2.90 -33.77
C VAL A 16 -12.12 -2.24 -33.83
N LEU A 17 -11.67 -1.78 -35.01
CA LEU A 17 -10.39 -1.09 -35.17
C LEU A 17 -10.39 0.31 -34.53
N ALA A 18 -11.54 1.01 -34.53
CA ALA A 18 -11.67 2.32 -33.90
C ALA A 18 -11.58 2.26 -32.36
N PHE A 19 -12.00 1.16 -31.74
CA PHE A 19 -11.86 0.95 -30.28
C PHE A 19 -10.43 0.58 -29.85
N LEU A 20 -9.58 0.09 -30.75
CA LEU A 20 -8.19 -0.26 -30.42
C LEU A 20 -7.26 0.96 -30.33
N LEU A 21 -7.68 2.13 -30.81
CA LEU A 21 -6.84 3.34 -30.85
C LEU A 21 -7.07 4.30 -29.67
N THR A 22 -8.04 4.04 -28.77
CA THR A 22 -8.32 4.90 -27.60
C THR A 22 -7.51 4.53 -26.35
N ALA A 23 -6.54 3.61 -26.45
CA ALA A 23 -5.79 3.12 -25.28
C ALA A 23 -4.54 3.94 -24.92
N CYS A 24 -4.14 4.93 -25.73
CA CYS A 24 -3.01 5.82 -25.38
C CYS A 24 -3.50 7.00 -24.53
N GLY A 25 -3.70 6.76 -23.24
CA GLY A 25 -3.71 7.84 -22.26
C GLY A 25 -2.30 8.43 -22.11
N PRO A 26 -2.14 9.74 -21.84
CA PRO A 26 -0.83 10.30 -21.54
C PRO A 26 -0.27 9.65 -20.27
N SER A 27 0.83 8.92 -20.41
CA SER A 27 1.59 8.44 -19.26
C SER A 27 2.48 9.57 -18.74
N TYR A 28 2.32 9.87 -17.46
CA TYR A 28 3.19 10.78 -16.75
C TYR A 28 3.70 10.09 -15.50
N TYR A 29 4.89 10.47 -15.06
CA TYR A 29 5.38 10.17 -13.73
C TYR A 29 5.45 11.45 -12.91
N LEU A 30 5.29 11.32 -11.60
CA LEU A 30 5.40 12.43 -10.68
C LEU A 30 6.84 12.54 -10.17
N THR A 31 7.33 13.76 -10.12
CA THR A 31 8.59 14.12 -9.48
C THR A 31 8.32 15.15 -8.41
N MET A 32 9.11 15.14 -7.34
CA MET A 32 8.98 16.08 -6.24
C MET A 32 10.34 16.65 -5.85
N LYS A 33 10.38 17.95 -5.53
CA LYS A 33 11.58 18.64 -5.04
C LYS A 33 11.19 19.66 -3.97
N PRO A 34 12.06 19.98 -3.01
CA PRO A 34 11.79 21.05 -2.06
C PRO A 34 11.72 22.41 -2.79
N ALA A 35 10.72 23.22 -2.46
CA ALA A 35 10.62 24.60 -2.96
C ALA A 35 11.74 25.49 -2.38
N GLN A 36 12.17 25.17 -1.15
CA GLN A 36 13.30 25.79 -0.47
C GLN A 36 14.42 24.77 -0.32
N SER A 37 15.34 24.79 -1.27
CA SER A 37 16.54 23.96 -1.25
C SER A 37 17.49 24.41 -0.14
N SER A 38 18.03 23.46 0.63
CA SER A 38 19.17 23.70 1.51
C SER A 38 20.52 23.54 0.78
N GLY A 39 20.51 23.11 -0.49
CA GLY A 39 21.67 22.69 -1.26
C GLY A 39 22.28 21.36 -0.78
N ARG A 40 21.71 20.72 0.25
CA ARG A 40 22.20 19.47 0.81
C ARG A 40 21.43 18.28 0.27
N TRP A 41 22.17 17.21 0.02
CA TRP A 41 21.65 15.94 -0.43
C TRP A 41 21.99 14.87 0.60
N VAL A 42 21.02 14.05 0.96
CA VAL A 42 21.16 12.92 1.87
C VAL A 42 20.52 11.73 1.19
N ASP A 43 21.21 10.60 1.12
CA ASP A 43 20.69 9.35 0.55
C ASP A 43 19.97 9.51 -0.81
N GLY A 44 20.60 10.30 -1.69
CA GLY A 44 20.14 10.49 -3.07
C GLY A 44 18.97 11.46 -3.26
N HIS A 45 18.52 12.15 -2.21
CA HIS A 45 17.44 13.14 -2.31
C HIS A 45 17.80 14.46 -1.64
N GLU A 46 17.22 15.54 -2.15
CA GLU A 46 17.43 16.90 -1.65
C GLU A 46 16.61 17.14 -0.37
N ILE A 47 17.24 17.74 0.63
CA ILE A 47 16.60 18.04 1.91
C ILE A 47 16.26 19.53 2.05
N SER A 48 15.14 19.80 2.72
CA SER A 48 14.76 21.12 3.22
C SER A 48 15.01 21.18 4.72
N GLN A 49 15.45 22.32 5.23
CA GLN A 49 15.88 22.48 6.62
C GLN A 49 15.21 23.71 7.23
N ASP A 50 14.73 23.55 8.47
CA ASP A 50 14.24 24.64 9.30
C ASP A 50 14.61 24.35 10.78
N ALA A 51 14.64 25.39 11.61
CA ALA A 51 14.93 25.25 13.02
C ALA A 51 14.12 26.25 13.85
N HIS A 52 13.56 25.78 14.95
CA HIS A 52 12.81 26.60 15.90
C HIS A 52 13.02 26.11 17.32
N ASP A 53 13.19 27.03 18.27
CA ASP A 53 13.38 26.74 19.70
C ASP A 53 14.47 25.68 19.98
N SER A 54 15.61 25.82 19.33
CA SER A 54 16.74 24.87 19.42
C SER A 54 16.41 23.45 18.95
N VAL A 55 15.34 23.25 18.18
CA VAL A 55 15.08 21.99 17.49
C VAL A 55 15.34 22.19 16.00
N GLU A 56 16.25 21.39 15.47
CA GLU A 56 16.59 21.36 14.05
C GLU A 56 15.79 20.25 13.37
N VAL A 57 15.14 20.55 12.26
CA VAL A 57 14.34 19.59 11.48
C VAL A 57 14.79 19.61 10.03
N HIS A 58 15.11 18.42 9.51
CA HIS A 58 15.38 18.18 8.10
C HIS A 58 14.27 17.31 7.52
N VAL A 59 13.82 17.65 6.32
CA VAL A 59 12.81 16.88 5.59
C VAL A 59 13.29 16.63 4.17
N GLY A 60 13.27 15.38 3.75
CA GLY A 60 13.56 14.96 2.38
C GLY A 60 12.40 14.19 1.77
N PHE A 61 12.11 14.41 0.49
CA PHE A 61 11.21 13.52 -0.25
C PHE A 61 11.99 12.27 -0.67
N VAL A 62 11.50 11.09 -0.31
CA VAL A 62 12.19 9.82 -0.64
C VAL A 62 11.67 9.26 -1.95
N ARG A 63 10.37 8.95 -2.01
CA ARG A 63 9.71 8.34 -3.17
C ARG A 63 8.18 8.41 -3.08
N TYR A 64 7.54 8.17 -4.21
CA TYR A 64 6.16 7.68 -4.24
C TYR A 64 6.16 6.17 -3.99
N GLY A 65 5.41 5.72 -2.99
CA GLY A 65 5.09 4.31 -2.78
C GLY A 65 3.83 3.90 -3.55
N ALA A 66 3.44 2.62 -3.44
CA ALA A 66 2.23 2.11 -4.08
C ALA A 66 0.97 2.90 -3.70
N ASN A 67 0.84 3.25 -2.41
CA ASN A 67 -0.37 3.87 -1.85
C ASN A 67 -0.11 5.23 -1.17
N GLY A 68 1.08 5.79 -1.32
CA GLY A 68 1.46 6.96 -0.52
C GLY A 68 2.67 7.73 -1.03
N VAL A 69 2.92 8.85 -0.38
CA VAL A 69 4.16 9.61 -0.48
C VAL A 69 4.97 9.43 0.80
N ILE A 70 6.27 9.24 0.65
CA ILE A 70 7.19 8.97 1.74
C ILE A 70 8.15 10.15 1.87
N PHE A 71 8.16 10.75 3.05
CA PHE A 71 9.16 11.74 3.44
C PHE A 71 10.07 11.15 4.50
N GLU A 72 11.35 11.43 4.41
CA GLU A 72 12.25 11.24 5.52
C GLU A 72 12.25 12.50 6.38
N VAL A 73 12.10 12.32 7.69
CA VAL A 73 12.18 13.42 8.66
C VAL A 73 13.27 13.09 9.66
N SER A 74 14.21 14.02 9.82
CA SER A 74 15.22 13.98 10.88
C SER A 74 15.01 15.17 11.82
N LEU A 75 14.99 14.89 13.12
CA LEU A 75 14.86 15.89 14.17
C LEU A 75 16.04 15.78 15.12
N ARG A 76 16.61 16.91 15.52
CA ARG A 76 17.67 16.99 16.52
C ARG A 76 17.32 17.99 17.60
N ASN A 77 17.34 17.53 18.85
CA ASN A 77 17.04 18.36 20.01
C ASN A 77 18.33 19.02 20.51
N HIS A 78 18.53 20.30 20.21
CA HIS A 78 19.59 21.12 20.80
C HIS A 78 19.10 21.94 22.01
N SER A 79 17.85 21.76 22.43
CA SER A 79 17.29 22.45 23.60
C SER A 79 17.73 21.80 24.91
N GLY A 80 17.55 22.53 26.01
CA GLY A 80 17.79 22.00 27.37
C GLY A 80 16.63 21.19 27.96
N ARG A 81 15.57 20.89 27.18
CA ARG A 81 14.37 20.18 27.65
C ARG A 81 14.00 19.00 26.73
N PRO A 82 13.34 17.96 27.25
CA PRO A 82 12.82 16.89 26.40
C PRO A 82 11.77 17.44 25.43
N ILE A 83 11.74 16.91 24.20
CA ILE A 83 10.74 17.25 23.18
C ILE A 83 9.97 16.00 22.75
N LEU A 84 8.66 16.12 22.57
CA LEU A 84 7.84 15.03 22.06
C LEU A 84 7.79 15.07 20.53
N VAL A 85 8.23 13.98 19.91
CA VAL A 85 8.08 13.74 18.47
C VAL A 85 6.93 12.76 18.27
N ALA A 86 5.85 13.22 17.64
CA ALA A 86 4.66 12.42 17.38
C ALA A 86 4.27 12.53 15.90
N PRO A 87 4.70 11.57 15.06
CA PRO A 87 4.46 11.60 13.61
C PRO A 87 2.98 11.71 13.23
N ALA A 88 2.08 11.13 14.04
CA ALA A 88 0.63 11.25 13.87
C ALA A 88 0.09 12.70 13.90
N SER A 89 0.87 13.66 14.41
CA SER A 89 0.52 15.08 14.41
C SER A 89 0.96 15.82 13.13
N PHE A 90 1.74 15.16 12.27
CA PHE A 90 2.22 15.72 11.02
C PHE A 90 1.13 15.60 9.97
N TYR A 91 1.09 16.56 9.05
CA TYR A 91 0.14 16.55 7.95
C TYR A 91 0.73 17.34 6.79
N TYR A 92 0.21 17.14 5.58
CA TYR A 92 0.43 18.09 4.50
C TYR A 92 -0.88 18.73 4.06
N LEU A 93 -0.76 19.90 3.43
CA LEU A 93 -1.82 20.58 2.71
C LEU A 93 -1.49 20.55 1.21
N PRO A 94 -2.30 19.87 0.37
CA PRO A 94 -2.14 19.93 -1.07
C PRO A 94 -2.62 21.29 -1.57
N VAL A 95 -1.86 21.90 -2.48
CA VAL A 95 -2.19 23.17 -3.11
C VAL A 95 -2.05 23.01 -4.62
N ALA A 96 -3.09 23.38 -5.36
CA ALA A 96 -3.03 23.56 -6.81
C ALA A 96 -2.74 25.04 -7.07
N THR A 97 -1.64 25.33 -7.78
CA THR A 97 -1.24 26.70 -8.12
C THR A 97 -1.72 27.10 -9.51
N LEU A 98 -2.08 26.12 -10.36
CA LEU A 98 -2.63 26.38 -11.67
C LEU A 98 -4.15 26.15 -11.70
N PRO A 99 -4.96 27.13 -12.16
CA PRO A 99 -6.28 26.81 -12.66
C PRO A 99 -6.05 25.96 -13.91
N VAL A 100 -6.17 24.64 -13.80
CA VAL A 100 -6.30 23.79 -14.97
C VAL A 100 -7.40 24.42 -15.81
N ALA A 101 -7.19 24.57 -17.12
CA ALA A 101 -8.21 25.01 -18.09
C ALA A 101 -9.36 23.98 -18.24
N SER A 102 -9.68 23.30 -17.15
CA SER A 102 -10.80 22.40 -16.95
C SER A 102 -11.91 23.21 -16.31
N THR A 103 -13.09 23.14 -16.90
CA THR A 103 -14.30 23.81 -16.43
C THR A 103 -14.85 23.25 -15.11
N ALA A 104 -14.18 22.26 -14.51
CA ALA A 104 -14.52 21.68 -13.23
C ALA A 104 -13.46 22.05 -12.16
N PRO A 105 -13.87 22.56 -10.99
CA PRO A 105 -12.95 22.83 -9.89
C PRO A 105 -12.30 21.51 -9.44
N VAL A 106 -10.96 21.51 -9.35
CA VAL A 106 -10.22 20.41 -8.74
C VAL A 106 -10.47 20.45 -7.24
N GLU A 107 -11.26 19.50 -6.74
CA GLU A 107 -11.47 19.35 -5.30
C GLU A 107 -10.27 18.60 -4.70
N LEU A 108 -9.40 19.36 -4.03
CA LEU A 108 -8.29 18.78 -3.29
C LEU A 108 -8.76 18.37 -1.90
N PRO A 109 -8.23 17.27 -1.34
CA PRO A 109 -8.48 16.96 0.06
C PRO A 109 -7.93 18.09 0.94
N GLY A 110 -8.51 18.26 2.12
CA GLY A 110 -8.03 19.22 3.10
C GLY A 110 -6.67 18.82 3.69
N ARG A 111 -6.59 18.71 5.02
CA ARG A 111 -5.37 18.22 5.68
C ARG A 111 -5.25 16.72 5.46
N VAL A 112 -4.12 16.28 4.91
CA VAL A 112 -3.78 14.85 4.79
C VAL A 112 -2.82 14.50 5.92
N ALA A 113 -3.31 13.75 6.91
CA ALA A 113 -2.53 13.34 8.07
C ALA A 113 -1.48 12.29 7.70
N ALA A 114 -0.37 12.29 8.45
CA ALA A 114 0.58 11.18 8.43
C ALA A 114 -0.06 9.91 9.00
N MET A 115 0.35 8.76 8.48
CA MET A 115 0.03 7.46 9.05
C MET A 115 0.74 7.31 10.40
N ASP A 116 0.00 6.88 11.42
CA ASP A 116 0.59 6.41 12.67
C ASP A 116 1.10 4.97 12.48
N PRO A 117 2.41 4.69 12.67
CA PRO A 117 2.93 3.34 12.51
C PRO A 117 2.43 2.37 13.60
N GLU A 118 2.10 2.81 14.81
CA GLU A 118 1.80 1.88 15.92
C GLU A 118 0.53 1.04 15.65
N PRO A 119 -0.62 1.62 15.24
CA PRO A 119 -1.79 0.83 14.88
C PRO A 119 -1.54 -0.09 13.68
N ARG A 120 -0.73 0.34 12.71
CA ARG A 120 -0.41 -0.47 11.53
C ARG A 120 0.46 -1.68 11.91
N LEU A 121 1.47 -1.48 12.75
CA LEU A 121 2.31 -2.57 13.28
C LEU A 121 1.51 -3.58 14.10
N GLN A 122 0.55 -3.10 14.89
CA GLN A 122 -0.35 -3.97 15.64
C GLN A 122 -1.25 -4.78 14.69
N GLN A 123 -1.84 -4.12 13.69
CA GLN A 123 -2.65 -4.80 12.67
C GLN A 123 -1.84 -5.87 11.94
N LEU A 124 -0.64 -5.55 11.47
CA LEU A 124 0.25 -6.48 10.78
C LEU A 124 0.60 -7.68 11.67
N THR A 125 0.90 -7.45 12.95
CA THR A 125 1.19 -8.54 13.89
C THR A 125 0.01 -9.50 14.04
N THR A 126 -1.21 -8.97 14.15
CA THR A 126 -2.43 -9.80 14.20
C THR A 126 -2.66 -10.55 12.89
N SER A 127 -2.50 -9.89 11.74
CA SER A 127 -2.66 -10.52 10.42
C SER A 127 -1.63 -11.62 10.16
N ILE A 128 -0.37 -11.41 10.55
CA ILE A 128 0.68 -12.45 10.47
C ILE A 128 0.30 -13.65 11.32
N GLY A 129 -0.18 -13.44 12.55
CA GLY A 129 -0.62 -14.51 13.43
C GLY A 129 -1.76 -15.33 12.81
N TYR A 130 -2.75 -14.66 12.23
CA TYR A 130 -3.87 -15.30 11.54
C TYR A 130 -3.42 -16.14 10.33
N GLU A 131 -2.61 -15.56 9.43
CA GLU A 131 -2.13 -16.28 8.24
C GLU A 131 -1.19 -17.44 8.61
N ALA A 132 -0.36 -17.29 9.65
CA ALA A 132 0.50 -18.36 10.14
C ALA A 132 -0.31 -19.52 10.79
N GLU A 133 -1.40 -19.20 11.49
CA GLU A 133 -2.33 -20.19 12.02
C GLU A 133 -3.01 -20.95 10.89
N GLN A 134 -3.56 -20.26 9.88
CA GLN A 134 -4.20 -20.91 8.72
C GLN A 134 -3.22 -21.73 7.86
N ALA A 135 -1.92 -21.42 7.88
CA ALA A 135 -0.90 -22.23 7.21
C ALA A 135 -0.58 -23.55 7.96
N THR A 136 -0.83 -23.61 9.27
CA THR A 136 -0.45 -24.73 10.14
C THR A 136 -1.64 -25.56 10.65
N GLU A 137 -2.83 -24.97 10.72
CA GLU A 137 -4.04 -25.63 11.18
C GLU A 137 -4.55 -26.62 10.13
N VAL A 138 -4.80 -27.86 10.57
CA VAL A 138 -5.54 -28.87 9.79
C VAL A 138 -6.99 -28.41 9.80
N SER A 139 -7.48 -27.86 8.70
CA SER A 139 -8.80 -27.23 8.61
C SER A 139 -9.90 -28.17 9.12
N THR A 140 -10.86 -27.66 9.90
CA THR A 140 -12.05 -28.43 10.30
C THR A 140 -12.82 -28.97 9.06
N GLY A 141 -12.67 -28.35 7.89
CA GLY A 141 -13.18 -28.86 6.60
C GLY A 141 -12.41 -30.08 6.08
N GLU A 142 -11.11 -30.18 6.33
CA GLU A 142 -10.27 -31.36 6.07
C GLU A 142 -10.68 -32.52 7.00
N VAL A 143 -10.98 -32.20 8.26
CA VAL A 143 -11.54 -33.16 9.23
C VAL A 143 -12.96 -33.58 8.85
N LEU A 144 -13.83 -32.65 8.43
CA LEU A 144 -15.23 -32.90 8.06
C LEU A 144 -15.38 -33.63 6.71
N SER A 145 -14.54 -33.33 5.71
CA SER A 145 -14.48 -34.09 4.45
C SER A 145 -13.91 -35.50 4.69
N GLY A 146 -13.03 -35.67 5.68
CA GLY A 146 -12.67 -36.99 6.20
C GLY A 146 -13.85 -37.74 6.84
N LEU A 147 -14.73 -37.04 7.56
CA LEU A 147 -15.86 -37.63 8.28
C LEU A 147 -17.11 -37.90 7.43
N SER A 148 -17.37 -37.15 6.35
CA SER A 148 -18.51 -37.40 5.45
C SER A 148 -18.44 -38.76 4.74
N ASN A 149 -17.23 -39.31 4.58
CA ASN A 149 -16.99 -40.64 4.01
C ASN A 149 -17.33 -41.79 4.97
N ILE A 150 -17.50 -41.52 6.28
CA ILE A 150 -17.89 -42.54 7.26
C ILE A 150 -19.40 -42.82 7.19
N VAL A 151 -20.22 -41.85 6.77
CA VAL A 151 -21.68 -42.03 6.63
C VAL A 151 -22.05 -42.78 5.34
N GLU A 152 -21.33 -42.56 4.23
CA GLU A 152 -21.48 -43.38 3.02
C GLU A 152 -21.02 -44.85 3.23
N SER A 153 -20.11 -45.08 4.17
CA SER A 153 -19.62 -46.43 4.50
C SER A 153 -20.60 -47.28 5.31
N VAL A 154 -21.68 -46.71 5.88
CA VAL A 154 -22.69 -47.49 6.63
C VAL A 154 -23.81 -48.00 5.71
N ALA A 155 -24.02 -47.39 4.54
CA ALA A 155 -24.96 -47.90 3.53
C ALA A 155 -24.35 -49.01 2.64
N SER A 156 -23.02 -49.17 2.62
CA SER A 156 -22.30 -50.12 1.76
C SER A 156 -21.85 -51.41 2.45
N ILE A 157 -22.10 -51.60 3.75
CA ILE A 157 -21.75 -52.83 4.52
C ILE A 157 -22.39 -54.12 3.94
N LYS A 158 -23.28 -54.03 2.96
CA LYS A 158 -23.82 -55.18 2.21
C LYS A 158 -23.32 -55.36 0.77
N ASN A 159 -22.59 -54.43 0.16
CA ASN A 159 -22.14 -54.54 -1.23
C ASN A 159 -20.61 -54.31 -1.36
N LYS A 160 -19.92 -55.26 -2.02
CA LYS A 160 -18.51 -55.12 -2.41
C LYS A 160 -18.36 -53.85 -3.25
N GLU A 161 -17.59 -52.90 -2.73
CA GLU A 161 -17.19 -51.69 -3.44
C GLU A 161 -16.47 -52.05 -4.75
N THR A 162 -16.80 -51.38 -5.85
CA THR A 162 -16.18 -51.66 -7.16
C THR A 162 -14.84 -50.93 -7.30
N ASP A 163 -13.91 -51.48 -8.09
CA ASP A 163 -12.59 -50.85 -8.34
C ASP A 163 -12.70 -49.42 -8.89
N GLU A 164 -13.79 -49.09 -9.58
CA GLU A 164 -14.08 -47.73 -10.07
C GLU A 164 -14.43 -46.77 -8.93
N GLN A 165 -15.22 -47.20 -7.94
CA GLN A 165 -15.56 -46.39 -6.76
C GLN A 165 -14.34 -46.11 -5.88
N ILE A 166 -13.42 -47.10 -5.77
CA ILE A 166 -12.15 -46.93 -5.06
C ILE A 166 -11.28 -45.88 -5.76
N LYS A 167 -11.15 -45.95 -7.09
CA LYS A 167 -10.39 -44.98 -7.87
C LYS A 167 -10.97 -43.57 -7.78
N GLU A 168 -12.30 -43.44 -7.82
CA GLU A 168 -12.96 -42.13 -7.70
C GLU A 168 -12.74 -41.52 -6.31
N ARG A 169 -12.86 -42.32 -5.23
CA ARG A 169 -12.55 -41.87 -3.87
C ARG A 169 -11.10 -41.44 -3.73
N GLU A 170 -10.14 -42.23 -4.23
CA GLU A 170 -8.72 -41.84 -4.22
C GLU A 170 -8.46 -40.55 -5.00
N GLN A 171 -9.10 -40.38 -6.16
CA GLN A 171 -8.93 -39.17 -6.96
C GLN A 171 -9.52 -37.94 -6.26
N ARG A 172 -10.67 -38.07 -5.59
CA ARG A 172 -11.23 -37.02 -4.72
C ARG A 172 -10.28 -36.68 -3.59
N HIS A 173 -9.76 -37.68 -2.87
CA HIS A 173 -8.78 -37.43 -1.80
C HIS A 173 -7.52 -36.72 -2.27
N ARG A 174 -6.98 -37.08 -3.45
CA ARG A 174 -5.81 -36.40 -4.01
C ARG A 174 -6.12 -34.96 -4.40
N ASN A 175 -7.30 -34.73 -4.99
CA ASN A 175 -7.74 -33.38 -5.36
C ASN A 175 -7.96 -32.52 -4.10
N ASP A 176 -8.65 -33.05 -3.08
CA ASP A 176 -8.92 -32.35 -1.83
C ASP A 176 -7.62 -32.05 -1.06
N ALA A 177 -6.72 -33.03 -0.96
CA ALA A 177 -5.39 -32.82 -0.37
C ALA A 177 -4.63 -31.72 -1.10
N SER A 178 -4.61 -31.75 -2.44
CA SER A 178 -3.95 -30.71 -3.24
C SER A 178 -4.59 -29.33 -3.06
N TYR A 179 -5.90 -29.27 -2.85
CA TYR A 179 -6.62 -28.02 -2.60
C TYR A 179 -6.19 -27.42 -1.25
N TYR A 180 -6.20 -28.21 -0.18
CA TYR A 180 -5.78 -27.74 1.14
C TYR A 180 -4.28 -27.40 1.20
N ASP A 181 -3.42 -28.20 0.55
CA ASP A 181 -2.00 -27.88 0.42
C ASP A 181 -1.78 -26.53 -0.28
N ASN A 182 -2.50 -26.28 -1.37
CA ASN A 182 -2.44 -24.98 -2.06
C ASN A 182 -2.91 -23.82 -1.19
N GLN A 183 -3.97 -24.01 -0.39
CA GLN A 183 -4.43 -22.97 0.55
C GLN A 183 -3.36 -22.66 1.61
N ARG A 184 -2.75 -23.69 2.20
CA ARG A 184 -1.69 -23.52 3.20
C ARG A 184 -0.47 -22.80 2.63
N LEU A 185 -0.09 -23.12 1.39
CA LEU A 185 0.99 -22.42 0.67
C LEU A 185 0.65 -20.93 0.44
N GLN A 186 -0.60 -20.61 0.10
CA GLN A 186 -1.03 -19.21 -0.07
C GLN A 186 -0.99 -18.44 1.26
N HIS A 187 -1.50 -19.03 2.34
CA HIS A 187 -1.43 -18.43 3.68
C HIS A 187 0.01 -18.21 4.14
N ALA A 188 0.90 -19.18 3.91
CA ALA A 188 2.32 -19.02 4.21
C ALA A 188 2.96 -17.86 3.41
N ALA A 189 2.69 -17.78 2.09
CA ALA A 189 3.19 -16.70 1.26
C ALA A 189 2.66 -15.31 1.69
N ASN A 190 1.38 -15.24 2.08
CA ASN A 190 0.80 -14.00 2.62
C ASN A 190 1.45 -13.59 3.94
N ALA A 191 1.70 -14.55 4.85
CA ALA A 191 2.40 -14.30 6.10
C ALA A 191 3.80 -13.72 5.86
N ASP A 192 4.55 -14.25 4.88
CA ASP A 192 5.88 -13.75 4.51
C ASP A 192 5.84 -12.31 3.96
N LEU A 193 4.83 -11.99 3.13
CA LEU A 193 4.62 -10.64 2.61
C LEU A 193 4.30 -9.65 3.75
N LEU A 194 3.39 -10.02 4.65
CA LEU A 194 3.03 -9.19 5.81
C LEU A 194 4.20 -9.01 6.78
N LEU A 195 5.01 -10.05 6.97
CA LEU A 195 6.22 -9.98 7.79
C LEU A 195 7.25 -9.01 7.19
N SER A 196 7.43 -9.05 5.87
CA SER A 196 8.32 -8.13 5.16
C SER A 196 7.85 -6.67 5.31
N GLU A 197 6.55 -6.41 5.16
CA GLU A 197 5.97 -5.08 5.38
C GLU A 197 6.18 -4.60 6.83
N LYS A 198 5.95 -5.49 7.81
CA LYS A 198 6.16 -5.19 9.22
C LYS A 198 7.63 -4.81 9.49
N GLN A 199 8.57 -5.58 8.97
CA GLN A 199 10.00 -5.32 9.15
C GLN A 199 10.42 -3.97 8.53
N GLU A 200 9.91 -3.63 7.34
CA GLU A 200 10.16 -2.32 6.73
C GLU A 200 9.64 -1.18 7.62
N LEU A 201 8.42 -1.30 8.15
CA LEU A 201 7.87 -0.29 9.06
C LEU A 201 8.63 -0.21 10.39
N GLU A 202 9.01 -1.33 11.00
CA GLU A 202 9.77 -1.36 12.25
C GLU A 202 11.16 -0.73 12.09
N GLN A 203 11.80 -0.95 10.94
CA GLN A 203 13.16 -0.47 10.67
C GLN A 203 13.18 1.01 10.29
N TYR A 204 12.25 1.46 9.44
CA TYR A 204 12.36 2.76 8.81
C TYR A 204 11.31 3.78 9.28
N ALA A 205 10.14 3.37 9.78
CA ALA A 205 9.11 4.34 10.14
C ALA A 205 9.56 5.21 11.33
N LEU A 206 9.32 6.51 11.23
CA LEU A 206 9.48 7.39 12.38
C LEU A 206 8.38 7.04 13.38
N ARG A 207 8.77 6.67 14.60
CA ARG A 207 7.85 6.30 15.69
C ARG A 207 7.75 7.42 16.70
N LYS A 208 6.68 7.38 17.51
CA LYS A 208 6.50 8.34 18.60
C LYS A 208 7.62 8.16 19.63
N ASN A 209 8.36 9.22 19.92
CA ASN A 209 9.44 9.19 20.90
C ASN A 209 9.61 10.55 21.59
N THR A 210 10.15 10.54 22.80
CA THR A 210 10.59 11.74 23.51
C THR A 210 12.10 11.86 23.34
N LEU A 211 12.57 12.96 22.75
CA LEU A 211 14.00 13.21 22.56
C LEU A 211 14.53 14.03 23.73
N GLU A 212 15.46 13.46 24.49
CA GLU A 212 16.21 14.17 25.51
C GLU A 212 17.17 15.21 24.87
N PRO A 213 17.66 16.19 25.65
CA PRO A 213 18.68 17.12 25.19
C PRO A 213 19.88 16.43 24.51
N GLY A 214 20.21 16.86 23.30
CA GLY A 214 21.28 16.30 22.48
C GLY A 214 20.91 15.07 21.65
N GLN A 215 19.73 14.47 21.86
CA GLN A 215 19.28 13.32 21.08
C GLN A 215 18.71 13.72 19.72
N SER A 216 18.65 12.74 18.82
CA SER A 216 18.04 12.88 17.50
C SER A 216 17.17 11.67 17.17
N ALA A 217 16.14 11.88 16.37
CA ALA A 217 15.39 10.82 15.71
C ALA A 217 15.38 11.04 14.20
N ARG A 218 15.31 9.93 13.46
CA ARG A 218 15.24 9.92 12.01
C ARG A 218 14.34 8.77 11.59
N GLY A 219 13.51 8.99 10.58
CA GLY A 219 12.68 7.93 9.99
C GLY A 219 11.74 8.45 8.92
N TYR A 220 11.04 7.52 8.31
CA TYR A 220 10.07 7.75 7.25
C TYR A 220 8.70 8.07 7.82
N VAL A 221 8.06 9.06 7.21
CA VAL A 221 6.69 9.47 7.47
C VAL A 221 5.90 9.25 6.19
N TYR A 222 4.82 8.48 6.32
CA TYR A 222 3.98 8.04 5.22
C TYR A 222 2.71 8.87 5.18
N PHE A 223 2.31 9.32 4.00
CA PHE A 223 1.03 10.00 3.80
C PHE A 223 0.30 9.40 2.60
N SER A 224 -1.03 9.47 2.61
CA SER A 224 -1.83 9.15 1.42
C SER A 224 -1.44 10.06 0.26
N ARG A 225 -1.45 9.50 -0.96
CA ARG A 225 -0.97 10.17 -2.17
C ARG A 225 -2.03 11.12 -2.77
N THR A 226 -1.62 12.33 -3.18
CA THR A 226 -2.47 13.32 -3.88
C THR A 226 -1.82 13.82 -5.17
N ASP A 227 -2.24 13.27 -6.31
CA ASP A 227 -1.60 13.50 -7.62
C ASP A 227 -2.00 14.81 -8.30
N MET A 228 -3.08 15.42 -7.80
CA MET A 228 -3.67 16.64 -8.34
C MET A 228 -3.07 17.93 -7.79
N ALA A 229 -2.20 17.82 -6.78
CA ALA A 229 -1.51 18.97 -6.20
C ALA A 229 -0.26 19.33 -7.02
N ASP A 230 -0.01 20.63 -7.15
CA ASP A 230 1.24 21.17 -7.70
C ASP A 230 2.26 21.42 -6.57
N LEU A 231 1.77 21.56 -5.34
CA LEU A 231 2.57 21.83 -4.15
C LEU A 231 2.04 21.05 -2.95
N LEU A 232 2.91 20.38 -2.22
CA LEU A 232 2.62 19.80 -0.93
C LEU A 232 3.27 20.65 0.17
N ARG A 233 2.45 21.28 1.01
CA ARG A 233 2.92 21.99 2.20
C ARG A 233 2.91 21.06 3.39
N LEU A 234 4.05 20.43 3.67
CA LEU A 234 4.24 19.58 4.82
C LEU A 234 4.36 20.42 6.09
N VAL A 235 3.64 20.02 7.14
CA VAL A 235 3.68 20.61 8.47
C VAL A 235 4.17 19.55 9.46
N VAL A 236 5.38 19.76 9.96
CA VAL A 236 5.99 18.95 11.03
C VAL A 236 5.75 19.67 12.34
N ARG A 237 5.14 19.00 13.32
CA ARG A 237 4.87 19.61 14.64
C ARG A 237 5.89 19.10 15.64
N VAL A 238 6.63 20.01 16.24
CA VAL A 238 7.50 19.72 17.37
C VAL A 238 6.90 20.42 18.58
N ASN A 239 6.43 19.65 19.56
CA ASN A 239 5.58 20.15 20.63
C ASN A 239 4.35 20.90 20.06
N GLU A 240 4.17 22.18 20.39
CA GLU A 240 3.05 23.01 19.90
C GLU A 240 3.39 23.87 18.68
N HIS A 241 4.65 23.83 18.22
CA HIS A 241 5.14 24.69 17.14
C HIS A 241 5.13 23.96 15.79
N PRO A 242 4.38 24.47 14.79
CA PRO A 242 4.41 23.93 13.43
C PRO A 242 5.59 24.50 12.63
N LEU A 243 6.41 23.62 12.08
CA LEU A 243 7.42 23.92 11.06
C LEU A 243 6.86 23.54 9.70
N THR A 244 7.06 24.40 8.69
CA THR A 244 6.42 24.25 7.38
C THR A 244 7.46 24.08 6.28
N PHE A 245 7.30 23.04 5.48
CA PHE A 245 8.17 22.71 4.36
C PHE A 245 7.33 22.59 3.09
N ASN A 246 7.71 23.30 2.04
CA ASN A 246 6.98 23.28 0.78
C ASN A 246 7.72 22.38 -0.22
N PHE A 247 7.00 21.48 -0.89
CA PHE A 247 7.51 20.58 -1.91
C PHE A 247 6.74 20.77 -3.21
N GLU A 248 7.44 21.10 -4.29
CA GLU A 248 6.86 21.24 -5.63
C GLU A 248 6.73 19.86 -6.27
N GLN A 249 5.52 19.54 -6.73
CA GLN A 249 5.19 18.33 -7.47
C GLN A 249 5.04 18.67 -8.96
N ALA A 250 5.78 17.97 -9.81
CA ALA A 250 5.73 18.15 -11.25
C ALA A 250 5.36 16.84 -11.95
N ARG A 251 4.51 16.96 -12.99
CA ARG A 251 4.16 15.86 -13.89
C ARG A 251 5.10 15.88 -15.08
N VAL A 252 5.93 14.84 -15.21
CA VAL A 252 6.84 14.70 -16.34
C VAL A 252 6.26 13.66 -17.29
N LYS A 253 6.10 14.04 -18.56
CA LYS A 253 5.67 13.10 -19.62
C LYS A 253 6.75 12.04 -19.82
N GLN A 254 6.34 10.79 -19.99
CA GLN A 254 7.24 9.72 -20.43
C GLN A 254 7.75 9.96 -21.85
#